data_AF-A0A2E4XYC1-F1
#
_entry.id   AF-A0A2E4XYC1-F1
#
_cell.length_a   1.000
_cell.length_b   1.000
_cell.length_c   1.000
_cell.angle_alpha   90.00
_cell.angle_beta   90.00
_cell.angle_gamma   90.00
#
_symmetry.space_group_name_H-M   'P 1'
#
loop_
_entity.id
_entity.type
_entity.pdbx_description
1 polymer ?
#
loop_
_entity_poly.entity_id
_entity_poly.type
_entity_poly.pdbx_seq_one_letter_code
_entity_poly.pdbx_strand_id
1 'polypeptide(L)'
;MRIWRFAPCFNKRATHWNQTLRKITRSRTDDRQEPQNAGKPANSTIAVAIEHRPTGPDSLPKIVASGKGSVAEKILDIAFAEGVRVREDADLAEMLAAADIDTEIPVEAFIAVAEILRYVYAANDITTQEVSKP
;
A
#
# COMPACT_ATOMS: atom_id res chain seq x y z
N MET A 1 -0.46 2.17 -23.96
CA MET A 1 -1.61 1.89 -24.84
C MET A 1 -2.77 1.44 -23.96
N ARG A 2 -3.76 2.32 -23.73
CA ARG A 2 -4.94 2.08 -22.87
C ARG A 2 -6.18 2.11 -23.77
N ILE A 3 -7.01 1.07 -23.71
CA ILE A 3 -8.29 1.01 -24.43
C ILE A 3 -9.39 1.23 -23.40
N TRP A 4 -10.04 2.39 -23.48
CA TRP A 4 -11.39 2.62 -22.93
C TRP A 4 -12.31 2.84 -24.12
N ARG A 5 -13.42 2.12 -24.19
CA ARG A 5 -14.48 2.39 -25.16
C ARG A 5 -15.82 2.14 -24.48
N PHE A 6 -16.49 3.22 -24.09
CA PHE A 6 -17.93 3.21 -23.90
C PHE A 6 -18.58 4.22 -24.85
N ALA A 7 -19.67 3.74 -25.42
CA ALA A 7 -20.36 4.19 -26.62
C ALA A 7 -21.19 5.48 -26.41
N PRO A 8 -21.57 6.17 -27.49
CA PRO A 8 -22.25 7.46 -27.45
C PRO A 8 -23.76 7.35 -27.18
N CYS A 9 -24.29 8.47 -26.72
CA CYS A 9 -25.70 8.77 -26.47
C CYS A 9 -26.59 8.61 -27.71
N PHE A 10 -27.80 8.04 -27.57
CA PHE A 10 -28.93 8.43 -28.40
C PHE A 10 -30.28 8.25 -27.69
N ASN A 11 -31.09 9.30 -27.80
CA ASN A 11 -32.39 9.54 -27.16
C ASN A 11 -33.50 9.37 -28.21
N LYS A 12 -34.68 8.83 -27.83
CA LYS A 12 -36.02 9.46 -27.97
C LYS A 12 -37.19 8.44 -27.88
N ARG A 13 -38.14 8.77 -26.99
CA ARG A 13 -39.61 8.61 -27.07
C ARG A 13 -40.19 7.33 -27.69
N ALA A 14 -40.76 6.48 -26.85
CA ALA A 14 -41.94 5.70 -27.17
C ALA A 14 -42.83 5.60 -25.92
N THR A 15 -43.66 6.62 -25.77
CA THR A 15 -44.76 6.66 -24.80
C THR A 15 -45.81 5.63 -25.23
N HIS A 16 -46.29 4.81 -24.29
CA HIS A 16 -47.50 3.98 -24.40
C HIS A 16 -47.43 2.71 -25.28
N TRP A 17 -46.89 1.61 -24.71
CA TRP A 17 -47.17 0.17 -24.96
C TRP A 17 -46.05 -0.62 -24.26
N ASN A 18 -46.18 -1.08 -23.02
CA ASN A 18 -46.65 -2.44 -22.77
C ASN A 18 -46.73 -2.67 -21.24
N GLN A 19 -47.93 -2.49 -20.69
CA GLN A 19 -48.32 -3.04 -19.39
C GLN A 19 -48.57 -4.56 -19.43
N THR A 20 -48.12 -5.24 -20.50
CA THR A 20 -48.37 -6.66 -20.79
C THR A 20 -47.08 -7.45 -20.96
N LEU A 21 -46.04 -7.11 -20.19
CA LEU A 21 -44.93 -8.05 -19.91
C LEU A 21 -44.58 -8.05 -18.41
N ARG A 22 -45.59 -7.84 -17.57
CA ARG A 22 -45.61 -8.43 -16.22
C ARG A 22 -45.83 -9.92 -16.41
N LYS A 23 -45.00 -10.74 -15.75
CA LYS A 23 -44.95 -12.22 -15.82
C LYS A 23 -44.06 -12.71 -16.96
N ILE A 24 -42.75 -12.70 -16.74
CA ILE A 24 -41.81 -13.79 -17.07
C ILE A 24 -40.42 -13.25 -16.71
N THR A 25 -39.61 -14.09 -16.05
CA THR A 25 -38.21 -13.85 -15.62
C THR A 25 -37.96 -12.85 -14.47
N ARG A 26 -38.21 -13.37 -13.27
CA ARG A 26 -37.33 -13.38 -12.08
C ARG A 26 -36.06 -12.50 -12.10
N SER A 27 -35.88 -11.79 -10.98
CA SER A 27 -34.60 -11.40 -10.39
C SER A 27 -33.83 -10.28 -11.10
N ARG A 28 -34.06 -9.03 -10.67
CA ARG A 28 -33.10 -7.95 -10.90
C ARG A 28 -33.08 -7.06 -9.68
N THR A 29 -32.26 -7.46 -8.71
CA THR A 29 -31.76 -6.59 -7.64
C THR A 29 -31.19 -5.32 -8.27
N ASP A 30 -31.91 -4.22 -8.10
CA ASP A 30 -31.39 -2.87 -8.26
C ASP A 30 -31.20 -2.34 -6.84
N ASP A 31 -30.01 -2.59 -6.29
CA ASP A 31 -29.41 -1.69 -5.31
C ASP A 31 -28.07 -1.29 -5.89
N ARG A 32 -27.96 -0.02 -6.25
CA ARG A 32 -26.72 0.62 -6.68
C ARG A 32 -25.67 0.47 -5.58
N GLN A 33 -24.60 -0.25 -5.88
CA GLN A 33 -23.33 -0.12 -5.18
C GLN A 33 -22.24 0.21 -6.19
N GLU A 34 -21.74 1.44 -6.08
CA GLU A 34 -20.54 1.96 -6.72
C GLU A 34 -19.88 2.90 -5.67
N PRO A 35 -18.56 2.90 -5.43
CA PRO A 35 -17.48 2.15 -6.07
C PRO A 35 -16.72 1.20 -5.13
N GLN A 36 -16.54 -0.04 -5.55
CA GLN A 36 -15.26 -0.70 -5.84
C GLN A 36 -13.97 -0.30 -5.07
N ASN A 37 -14.03 -0.05 -3.76
CA ASN A 37 -12.87 -0.07 -2.86
C ASN A 37 -12.93 -1.29 -1.92
N ALA A 38 -13.44 -2.42 -2.42
CA ALA A 38 -13.49 -3.69 -1.72
C ALA A 38 -12.13 -4.42 -1.83
N GLY A 39 -11.09 -3.86 -1.21
CA GLY A 39 -9.70 -4.27 -1.45
C GLY A 39 -8.81 -4.59 -0.24
N LYS A 40 -9.27 -4.48 1.02
CA LYS A 40 -8.65 -5.14 2.20
C LYS A 40 -9.55 -4.89 3.41
N PRO A 41 -9.85 -5.87 4.29
CA PRO A 41 -10.51 -5.55 5.55
C PRO A 41 -9.59 -4.60 6.33
N ALA A 42 -10.12 -3.45 6.77
CA ALA A 42 -9.38 -2.40 7.47
C ALA A 42 -8.74 -2.83 8.82
N ASN A 43 -8.78 -4.13 9.16
CA ASN A 43 -8.23 -4.70 10.38
C ASN A 43 -6.97 -5.56 10.18
N SER A 44 -6.49 -5.78 8.94
CA SER A 44 -5.32 -6.65 8.68
C SER A 44 -4.08 -5.93 8.16
N THR A 45 -4.13 -4.62 7.94
CA THR A 45 -2.95 -3.86 7.52
C THR A 45 -1.97 -3.76 8.67
N ILE A 46 -0.73 -4.19 8.46
CA ILE A 46 0.38 -4.08 9.39
C ILE A 46 1.41 -3.15 8.74
N ALA A 47 1.94 -2.21 9.52
CA ALA A 47 3.06 -1.38 9.10
C ALA A 47 4.10 -1.31 10.21
N VAL A 48 5.36 -1.41 9.82
CA VAL A 48 6.51 -1.30 10.72
C VAL A 48 7.51 -0.36 10.08
N ALA A 49 8.05 0.56 10.88
CA ALA A 49 9.10 1.48 10.49
C ALA A 49 10.42 1.06 11.14
N ILE A 50 11.48 1.05 10.34
CA ILE A 50 12.84 0.72 10.78
C ILE A 50 13.74 1.93 10.58
N GLU A 51 14.57 2.23 11.58
CA GLU A 51 15.67 3.16 11.47
C GLU A 51 16.99 2.39 11.41
N HIS A 52 17.91 2.82 10.56
CA HIS A 52 19.27 2.31 10.54
C HIS A 52 20.26 3.46 10.45
N ARG A 53 21.18 3.52 11.42
CA ARG A 53 22.30 4.45 11.44
C ARG A 53 23.57 3.71 11.02
N PRO A 54 24.13 3.94 9.82
CA PRO A 54 25.26 3.15 9.32
C PRO A 54 26.59 3.46 10.02
N THR A 55 26.66 4.52 10.83
CA THR A 55 27.87 4.95 11.55
C THR A 55 27.64 5.02 13.05
N GLY A 56 28.60 4.49 13.82
CA GLY A 56 28.57 4.51 15.29
C GLY A 56 28.41 3.13 15.93
N PRO A 57 28.37 3.08 17.28
CA PRO A 57 28.28 1.83 18.05
C PRO A 57 26.92 1.11 17.90
N ASP A 58 25.86 1.86 17.58
CA ASP A 58 24.50 1.34 17.38
C ASP A 58 24.19 1.19 15.88
N SER A 59 24.97 0.36 15.20
CA SER A 59 24.84 0.18 13.75
C SER A 59 23.75 -0.80 13.35
N LEU A 60 23.14 -1.53 14.29
CA LEU A 60 22.07 -2.46 13.96
C LEU A 60 20.75 -1.71 13.68
N PRO A 61 19.99 -2.10 12.64
CA PRO A 61 18.67 -1.52 12.39
C PRO A 61 17.73 -1.78 13.58
N LYS A 62 16.93 -0.77 13.95
CA LYS A 62 15.98 -0.80 15.06
C LYS A 62 14.57 -0.54 14.60
N ILE A 63 13.61 -1.12 15.29
CA ILE A 63 12.18 -0.84 15.08
C ILE A 63 11.82 0.45 15.81
N VAL A 64 11.32 1.44 15.09
CA VAL A 64 10.96 2.76 15.67
C VAL A 64 9.45 2.99 15.72
N ALA A 65 8.69 2.24 14.92
CA ALA A 65 7.22 2.23 15.01
C ALA A 65 6.67 0.90 14.51
N SER A 66 5.58 0.44 15.12
CA SER A 66 4.83 -0.74 14.67
C SER A 66 3.34 -0.51 14.94
N GLY A 67 2.48 -0.96 14.04
CA GLY A 67 1.05 -0.74 14.15
C GLY A 67 0.22 -1.67 13.28
N LYS A 68 -1.06 -1.81 13.64
CA LYS A 68 -2.07 -2.54 12.88
C LYS A 68 -3.30 -1.66 12.61
N GLY A 69 -4.04 -1.96 11.55
CA GLY A 69 -5.25 -1.23 11.16
C GLY A 69 -4.99 0.27 11.04
N SER A 70 -5.79 1.09 11.74
CA SER A 70 -5.67 2.56 11.69
C SER A 70 -4.33 3.12 12.17
N VAL A 71 -3.58 2.39 13.01
CA VAL A 71 -2.22 2.83 13.38
C VAL A 71 -1.26 2.59 12.22
N ALA A 72 -1.39 1.46 11.52
CA ALA A 72 -0.59 1.16 10.34
C ALA A 72 -0.83 2.19 9.23
N GLU A 73 -2.09 2.57 9.02
CA GLU A 73 -2.47 3.63 8.07
C GLU A 73 -1.76 4.95 8.38
N LYS A 74 -1.75 5.38 9.66
CA LYS A 74 -1.03 6.59 10.08
C LYS A 74 0.48 6.50 9.86
N ILE A 75 1.09 5.35 10.14
CA ILE A 75 2.53 5.14 9.88
C ILE A 75 2.82 5.32 8.39
N LEU A 76 1.98 4.74 7.53
CA LEU A 76 2.11 4.85 6.07
C LEU A 76 1.90 6.30 5.60
N ASP A 77 0.89 7.00 6.11
CA ASP A 77 0.62 8.40 5.77
C ASP A 77 1.83 9.29 6.09
N ILE A 78 2.43 9.13 7.27
CA ILE A 78 3.64 9.85 7.68
C ILE A 78 4.81 9.47 6.76
N ALA A 79 5.01 8.19 6.49
CA ALA A 79 6.09 7.73 5.62
C ALA A 79 5.98 8.34 4.22
N PHE A 80 4.78 8.39 3.63
CA PHE A 80 4.56 9.01 2.33
C PHE A 80 4.73 10.53 2.36
N ALA A 81 4.28 11.20 3.42
CA ALA A 81 4.45 12.64 3.58
C ALA A 81 5.92 13.05 3.68
N GLU A 82 6.74 12.27 4.38
CA GLU A 82 8.17 12.52 4.59
C GLU A 82 9.06 11.93 3.48
N GLY A 83 8.47 11.29 2.45
CA GLY A 83 9.23 10.65 1.37
C GLY A 83 10.04 9.43 1.81
N VAL A 84 9.68 8.80 2.94
CA VAL A 84 10.27 7.54 3.41
C VAL A 84 9.87 6.41 2.45
N ARG A 85 10.85 5.60 2.04
CA ARG A 85 10.63 4.47 1.14
C ARG A 85 9.76 3.41 1.83
N VAL A 86 8.64 3.04 1.20
CA VAL A 86 7.74 1.98 1.67
C VAL A 86 7.89 0.75 0.76
N ARG A 87 8.00 -0.43 1.37
CA ARG A 87 7.96 -1.73 0.70
C ARG A 87 6.79 -2.55 1.25
N GLU A 88 6.05 -3.21 0.37
CA GLU A 88 4.98 -4.14 0.76
C GLU A 88 5.55 -5.57 0.83
N ASP A 89 5.53 -6.15 2.03
CA ASP A 89 5.96 -7.52 2.30
C ASP A 89 5.24 -8.00 3.58
N ALA A 90 4.20 -8.83 3.42
CA ALA A 90 3.31 -9.19 4.52
C ALA A 90 4.02 -10.05 5.57
N ASP A 91 4.80 -11.04 5.12
CA ASP A 91 5.51 -11.97 6.03
C ASP A 91 6.59 -11.23 6.83
N LEU A 92 7.35 -10.35 6.17
CA LEU A 92 8.33 -9.51 6.85
C LEU A 92 7.67 -8.53 7.83
N ALA A 93 6.55 -7.91 7.44
CA ALA A 93 5.82 -6.99 8.31
C ALA A 93 5.29 -7.70 9.56
N GLU A 94 4.75 -8.92 9.43
CA GLU A 94 4.31 -9.73 10.57
C GLU A 94 5.47 -10.11 11.50
N MET A 95 6.57 -10.56 10.92
CA MET A 95 7.77 -10.94 11.67
C MET A 95 8.37 -9.76 12.45
N LEU A 96 8.49 -8.59 11.81
CA LEU A 96 8.99 -7.39 12.47
C LEU A 96 8.00 -6.86 13.52
N ALA A 97 6.69 -6.97 13.28
CA ALA A 97 5.67 -6.52 14.21
C ALA A 97 5.60 -7.37 15.50
N ALA A 98 6.25 -8.53 15.52
CA ALA A 98 6.37 -9.38 16.71
C ALA A 98 7.47 -8.91 17.68
N ALA A 99 8.39 -8.06 17.24
CA ALA A 99 9.42 -7.47 18.08
C ALA A 99 8.97 -6.14 18.71
N ASP A 100 9.60 -5.77 19.81
CA ASP A 100 9.28 -4.55 20.55
C ASP A 100 9.80 -3.29 19.84
N ILE A 101 9.19 -2.15 20.16
CA ILE A 101 9.69 -0.84 19.70
C ILE A 101 11.01 -0.53 20.43
N ASP A 102 11.91 0.17 19.75
CA ASP A 102 13.26 0.55 20.19
C ASP A 102 14.23 -0.63 20.37
N THR A 103 13.86 -1.83 19.88
CA THR A 103 14.76 -2.99 19.84
C THR A 103 15.36 -3.20 18.47
N GLU A 104 16.47 -3.93 18.45
CA GLU A 104 17.09 -4.41 17.21
C GLU A 104 16.16 -5.36 16.45
N ILE A 105 16.33 -5.41 15.13
CA ILE A 105 15.57 -6.34 14.30
C ILE A 105 15.86 -7.81 14.69
N PRO A 106 14.85 -8.68 14.67
CA PRO A 106 15.05 -10.10 14.93
C PRO A 106 15.97 -10.74 13.87
N VAL A 107 16.73 -11.77 14.27
CA VAL A 107 17.74 -12.42 13.41
C VAL A 107 17.12 -13.00 12.13
N GLU A 108 15.88 -13.45 12.23
CA GLU A 108 15.08 -13.99 11.13
C GLU A 108 14.79 -12.93 10.05
N ALA A 109 14.69 -11.66 10.44
CA ALA A 109 14.46 -10.52 9.54
C ALA A 109 15.74 -9.94 8.94
N PHE A 110 16.92 -10.33 9.45
CA PHE A 110 18.18 -9.66 9.17
C PHE A 110 18.52 -9.62 7.68
N ILE A 111 18.38 -10.76 6.99
CA ILE A 111 18.69 -10.87 5.56
C ILE A 111 17.74 -10.02 4.71
N ALA A 112 16.43 -10.07 5.01
CA ALA A 112 15.43 -9.32 4.26
C ALA A 112 15.62 -7.81 4.43
N VAL A 113 15.90 -7.34 5.65
CA VAL A 113 16.18 -5.93 5.92
C VAL A 113 17.49 -5.49 5.26
N ALA A 114 18.54 -6.30 5.30
CA ALA A 114 19.81 -6.00 4.64
C ALA A 114 19.64 -5.83 3.11
N GLU A 115 18.80 -6.65 2.48
CA GLU A 115 18.49 -6.50 1.05
C GLU A 115 17.76 -5.18 0.75
N ILE A 116 16.80 -4.80 1.59
CA ILE A 116 16.09 -3.51 1.49
C ILE A 116 17.09 -2.36 1.62
N LEU A 117 17.93 -2.38 2.65
CA LEU A 117 18.93 -1.34 2.89
C LEU A 117 19.92 -1.23 1.74
N ARG A 118 20.37 -2.36 1.17
CA ARG A 118 21.22 -2.37 -0.03
C ARG A 118 20.56 -1.62 -1.19
N TYR A 119 19.28 -1.85 -1.42
CA TYR A 119 18.53 -1.16 -2.48
C TYR A 119 18.38 0.34 -2.19
N VAL A 120 18.04 0.70 -0.95
CA VAL A 120 17.89 2.10 -0.53
C VAL A 120 19.21 2.85 -0.68
N TYR A 121 20.32 2.28 -0.21
CA TYR A 121 21.63 2.92 -0.32
C TYR A 121 22.13 3.02 -1.76
N ALA A 122 21.98 1.96 -2.57
CA ALA A 122 22.32 2.03 -3.98
C ALA A 122 21.51 3.11 -4.71
N ALA A 123 20.24 3.30 -4.35
CA ALA A 123 19.39 4.35 -4.92
C ALA A 123 19.71 5.77 -4.40
N ASN A 124 20.39 5.88 -3.26
CA ASN A 124 20.85 7.17 -2.71
C ASN A 124 22.24 7.55 -3.25
N ASP A 125 23.12 6.57 -3.46
CA ASP A 125 24.46 6.76 -4.02
C ASP A 125 24.40 7.29 -5.47
N ILE A 126 23.42 6.85 -6.27
CA ILE A 126 23.19 7.41 -7.62
C ILE A 126 22.80 8.89 -7.61
N THR A 127 22.32 9.43 -6.48
CA THR A 127 21.89 10.83 -6.36
C THR A 127 23.05 11.76 -5.95
N THR A 128 24.21 11.21 -5.54
CA THR A 128 25.34 11.98 -4.97
C THR A 128 26.58 12.02 -5.88
N GLN A 129 26.44 11.79 -7.18
CA GLN A 129 27.54 11.90 -8.17
C GLN A 129 27.30 13.05 -9.17
N GLU A 130 27.00 14.27 -8.69
CA GLU A 130 27.09 15.50 -9.51
C GLU A 130 27.72 16.71 -8.79
N VAL A 131 28.38 16.54 -7.63
CA VAL A 131 29.13 17.64 -7.00
C VAL A 131 30.60 17.27 -6.92
N SER A 132 31.43 18.13 -7.51
CA SER A 132 32.90 18.13 -7.49
C SER A 132 33.59 17.32 -8.59
N LYS A 133 33.55 17.86 -9.81
CA LYS A 133 34.67 17.70 -10.75
C LYS A 133 35.54 18.97 -10.67
N PRO A 134 36.85 18.87 -10.37
CA PRO A 134 37.78 19.97 -10.61
C PRO A 134 38.02 20.20 -12.11
#